data_AF-A0A1U7S6E1-F1
#
_entry.id   AF-A0A1U7S6E1-F1
#
_cell.length_a   1.000
_cell.length_b   1.000
_cell.length_c   1.000
_cell.angle_alpha   90.00
_cell.angle_beta   90.00
_cell.angle_gamma   90.00
#
_symmetry.space_group_name_H-M   'P 1'
#
loop_
_entity.id
_entity.type
_entity.pdbx_description
1 polymer ?
#
loop_
_entity_poly.entity_id
_entity_poly.type
_entity_poly.pdbx_seq_one_letter_code
_entity_poly.pdbx_strand_id
1 'polypeptide(L)'
;MAEQRLAWAQKQSMVHAEMQAGLTGLLEPPQTLHQAQVTQHQERQRQEEEEQWWEAEWAAQRQAAAREGLALEELESRIRRGLRRALDCFNRQLAEEQRAQQQHLNRDIYTSMPIVQYHLQFSTSSR
;
A
#
# COMPACT_ATOMS: atom_id res chain seq x y z
N MET A 1 1.34 -59.96 -33.22
CA MET A 1 2.61 -60.54 -32.71
C MET A 1 3.86 -59.88 -33.32
N ALA A 2 3.89 -59.54 -34.61
CA ALA A 2 5.05 -58.89 -35.24
C ALA A 2 5.28 -57.43 -34.76
N GLU A 3 4.20 -56.66 -34.60
CA GLU A 3 4.28 -55.25 -34.16
C GLU A 3 4.83 -55.07 -32.74
N GLN A 4 4.49 -55.98 -31.82
CA GLN A 4 5.02 -55.96 -30.45
C GLN A 4 6.53 -56.24 -30.41
N ARG A 5 7.03 -57.08 -31.34
CA ARG A 5 8.47 -57.36 -31.47
C ARG A 5 9.22 -56.18 -32.07
N LEU A 6 8.62 -55.46 -33.02
CA LEU A 6 9.17 -54.23 -33.58
C LEU A 6 9.23 -53.12 -32.53
N ALA A 7 8.16 -52.91 -31.75
CA ALA A 7 8.15 -51.92 -30.68
C ALA A 7 9.18 -52.22 -29.57
N TRP A 8 9.39 -53.51 -29.25
CA TRP A 8 10.42 -53.93 -28.30
C TRP A 8 11.85 -53.71 -28.83
N ALA A 9 12.10 -54.05 -30.10
CA ALA A 9 13.37 -53.79 -30.76
C ALA A 9 13.66 -52.28 -30.89
N GLN A 10 12.65 -51.46 -31.14
CA GLN A 10 12.77 -50.00 -31.24
C GLN A 10 13.04 -49.37 -29.87
N LYS A 11 12.40 -49.85 -28.79
CA LYS A 11 12.75 -49.47 -27.41
C LYS A 11 14.18 -49.87 -27.06
N GLN A 12 14.61 -51.07 -27.40
CA GLN A 12 16.00 -51.52 -27.17
C GLN A 12 17.01 -50.66 -27.94
N SER A 13 16.69 -50.29 -29.17
CA SER A 13 17.50 -49.36 -29.99
C SER A 13 17.59 -47.96 -29.37
N MET A 14 16.49 -47.42 -28.84
CA MET A 14 16.49 -46.12 -28.16
C MET A 14 17.35 -46.15 -26.90
N VAL A 15 17.20 -47.18 -26.07
CA VAL A 15 18.01 -47.33 -24.84
C VAL A 15 19.49 -47.47 -25.17
N HIS A 16 19.84 -48.20 -26.24
CA HIS A 16 21.22 -48.31 -26.70
C HIS A 16 21.75 -46.97 -27.24
N ALA A 17 20.93 -46.20 -27.96
CA ALA A 17 21.29 -44.88 -28.45
C ALA A 17 21.47 -43.86 -27.31
N GLU A 18 20.64 -43.92 -26.27
CA GLU A 18 20.78 -43.10 -25.05
C GLU A 18 22.02 -43.48 -24.24
N MET A 19 22.30 -44.78 -24.10
CA MET A 19 23.54 -45.26 -23.46
C MET A 19 24.78 -44.84 -24.27
N GLN A 20 24.73 -44.93 -25.60
CA GLN A 20 25.80 -44.45 -26.47
C GLN A 20 25.97 -42.93 -26.39
N ALA A 21 24.88 -42.16 -26.36
CA ALA A 21 24.90 -40.71 -26.18
C ALA A 21 25.53 -40.32 -24.83
N GLY A 22 25.17 -41.01 -23.75
CA GLY A 22 25.75 -40.83 -22.43
C GLY A 22 27.24 -41.19 -22.36
N LEU A 23 27.64 -42.27 -23.05
CA LEU A 23 29.05 -42.66 -23.20
C LEU A 23 29.83 -41.66 -24.05
N THR A 24 29.26 -41.13 -25.14
CA THR A 24 29.90 -40.12 -25.98
C THR A 24 30.09 -38.79 -25.27
N GLY A 25 29.13 -38.38 -24.42
CA GLY A 25 29.32 -37.21 -23.55
C GLY A 25 30.44 -37.39 -22.52
N LEU A 26 30.79 -38.64 -22.17
CA LEU A 26 31.92 -39.01 -21.31
C LEU A 26 33.25 -39.15 -22.07
N LEU A 27 33.22 -39.23 -23.41
CA LEU A 27 34.36 -39.44 -24.31
C LEU A 27 34.81 -38.15 -25.01
N GLU A 28 34.20 -37.00 -24.69
CA GLU A 28 34.68 -35.68 -25.10
C GLU A 28 36.16 -35.50 -24.71
N PRO A 29 37.03 -35.03 -25.63
CA PRO A 29 38.43 -34.83 -25.32
C PRO A 29 38.58 -33.81 -24.17
N PRO A 30 39.54 -33.99 -23.26
CA PRO A 30 39.67 -33.15 -22.06
C PRO A 30 39.81 -31.63 -22.35
N GLN A 31 40.22 -31.28 -23.57
CA GLN A 31 40.31 -29.91 -24.06
C GLN A 31 38.93 -29.26 -24.27
N THR A 32 37.92 -30.00 -24.79
CA THR A 32 36.57 -29.46 -25.00
C THR A 32 35.83 -29.31 -23.67
N LEU A 33 36.02 -30.25 -22.74
CA LEU A 33 35.51 -30.15 -21.37
C LEU A 33 36.07 -28.93 -20.64
N HIS A 34 37.39 -28.69 -20.74
CA HIS A 34 38.01 -27.51 -20.14
C HIS A 34 37.49 -26.20 -20.75
N GLN A 35 37.34 -26.14 -22.07
CA GLN A 35 36.76 -24.97 -22.74
C GLN A 35 35.32 -24.72 -22.29
N ALA A 36 34.49 -25.76 -22.22
CA ALA A 36 33.11 -25.67 -21.76
C ALA A 36 33.01 -25.21 -20.29
N GLN A 37 33.91 -25.66 -19.42
CA GLN A 37 33.96 -25.21 -18.02
C GLN A 37 34.35 -23.73 -17.92
N VAL A 38 35.33 -23.28 -18.72
CA VAL A 38 35.74 -21.87 -18.76
C VAL A 38 34.59 -20.98 -19.25
N THR A 39 33.88 -21.39 -20.31
CA THR A 39 32.72 -20.64 -20.80
C THR A 39 31.60 -20.59 -19.78
N GLN A 40 31.30 -21.71 -19.10
CA GLN A 40 30.29 -21.74 -18.04
C GLN A 40 30.67 -20.84 -16.85
N HIS A 41 31.94 -20.80 -16.48
CA HIS A 41 32.42 -19.91 -15.42
C HIS A 41 32.27 -18.44 -15.82
N GLN A 42 32.67 -18.08 -17.03
CA GLN A 42 32.52 -16.71 -17.54
C GLN A 42 31.06 -16.28 -17.65
N GLU A 43 30.19 -17.18 -18.09
CA GLU A 43 28.76 -16.90 -18.23
C GLU A 43 28.09 -16.74 -16.86
N ARG A 44 28.45 -17.58 -15.87
CA ARG A 44 28.00 -17.40 -14.49
C ARG A 44 28.44 -16.06 -13.91
N GLN A 45 29.70 -15.66 -14.12
CA GLN A 45 30.19 -14.36 -13.64
C GLN A 45 29.41 -13.20 -14.25
N ARG A 46 29.11 -13.25 -15.55
CA ARG A 46 28.28 -12.22 -16.19
C ARG A 46 26.86 -12.18 -15.62
N GLN A 47 26.26 -13.34 -15.37
CA GLN A 47 24.93 -13.43 -14.74
C GLN A 47 24.95 -12.84 -13.33
N GLU A 48 25.96 -13.16 -12.52
CA GLU A 48 26.11 -12.60 -11.17
C GLU A 48 26.29 -11.07 -11.20
N GLU A 49 27.05 -10.53 -12.16
CA GLU A 49 27.21 -9.08 -12.35
C GLU A 49 25.89 -8.41 -12.77
N GLU A 50 25.14 -9.01 -13.69
CA GLU A 50 23.82 -8.52 -14.10
C GLU A 50 22.81 -8.57 -12.94
N GLU A 51 22.77 -9.66 -12.18
CA GLU A 51 21.91 -9.81 -11.01
C GLU A 51 22.22 -8.75 -9.95
N GLN A 52 23.51 -8.52 -9.65
CA GLN A 52 23.92 -7.47 -8.72
C GLN A 52 23.51 -6.07 -9.20
N TRP A 53 23.63 -5.81 -10.51
CA TRP A 53 23.21 -4.54 -11.09
C TRP A 53 21.69 -4.34 -10.95
N TRP A 54 20.90 -5.37 -11.26
CA TRP A 54 19.46 -5.34 -11.07
C TRP A 54 19.07 -5.18 -9.60
N GLU A 55 19.70 -5.89 -8.69
CA GLU A 55 19.41 -5.79 -7.26
C GLU A 55 19.71 -4.38 -6.73
N ALA A 56 20.81 -3.77 -7.15
CA ALA A 56 21.16 -2.40 -6.80
C ALA A 56 20.12 -1.39 -7.32
N GLU A 57 19.69 -1.54 -8.56
CA GLU A 57 18.65 -0.68 -9.16
C GLU A 57 17.32 -0.84 -8.42
N TRP A 58 16.91 -2.06 -8.11
CA TRP A 58 15.70 -2.33 -7.32
C TRP A 58 15.81 -1.79 -5.89
N ALA A 59 16.98 -1.86 -5.27
CA ALA A 59 17.21 -1.26 -3.95
C ALA A 59 17.09 0.28 -4.01
N ALA A 60 17.65 0.91 -5.05
CA ALA A 60 17.55 2.35 -5.26
C ALA A 60 16.09 2.79 -5.46
N GLN A 61 15.33 2.06 -6.29
CA GLN A 61 13.92 2.34 -6.52
C GLN A 61 13.07 2.18 -5.25
N ARG A 62 13.30 1.10 -4.48
CA ARG A 62 12.63 0.91 -3.18
C ARG A 62 12.93 2.05 -2.21
N GLN A 63 14.19 2.50 -2.16
CA GLN A 63 14.57 3.61 -1.30
C GLN A 63 13.91 4.93 -1.75
N ALA A 64 13.86 5.20 -3.05
CA ALA A 64 13.18 6.37 -3.60
C ALA A 64 11.68 6.35 -3.27
N ALA A 65 11.01 5.23 -3.53
CA ALA A 65 9.60 5.04 -3.21
C ALA A 65 9.31 5.20 -1.70
N ALA A 66 10.18 4.68 -0.83
CA ALA A 66 10.04 4.85 0.61
C ALA A 66 10.15 6.32 1.04
N ARG A 67 11.10 7.07 0.45
CA ARG A 67 11.26 8.51 0.72
C ARG A 67 10.04 9.31 0.26
N GLU A 68 9.52 9.01 -0.92
CA GLU A 68 8.32 9.65 -1.45
C GLU A 68 7.09 9.34 -0.57
N GLY A 69 6.95 8.08 -0.14
CA GLY A 69 5.90 7.66 0.78
C GLY A 69 5.92 8.46 2.09
N LEU A 70 7.09 8.57 2.73
CA LEU A 70 7.25 9.37 3.96
C LEU A 70 6.90 10.85 3.75
N ALA A 71 7.31 11.43 2.63
CA ALA A 71 6.98 12.83 2.31
C ALA A 71 5.48 13.05 2.16
N LEU A 72 4.77 12.10 1.52
CA LEU A 72 3.32 12.14 1.39
C LEU A 72 2.61 12.01 2.74
N GLU A 73 3.05 11.09 3.60
CA GLU A 73 2.50 10.93 4.95
C GLU A 73 2.68 12.20 5.79
N GLU A 74 3.84 12.86 5.70
CA GLU A 74 4.07 14.13 6.38
C GLU A 74 3.13 15.23 5.89
N LEU A 75 2.94 15.34 4.57
CA LEU A 75 2.02 16.32 3.97
C LEU A 75 0.59 16.06 4.42
N GLU A 76 0.13 14.82 4.36
CA GLU A 76 -1.19 14.43 4.84
C GLU A 76 -1.37 14.78 6.32
N SER A 77 -0.38 14.47 7.15
CA SER A 77 -0.37 14.78 8.57
C SER A 77 -0.46 16.28 8.84
N ARG A 78 0.25 17.11 8.05
CA ARG A 78 0.17 18.58 8.13
C ARG A 78 -1.24 19.08 7.76
N ILE A 79 -1.81 18.58 6.67
CA ILE A 79 -3.16 18.95 6.21
C ILE A 79 -4.19 18.58 7.26
N ARG A 80 -4.15 17.35 7.79
CA ARG A 80 -5.07 16.88 8.85
C ARG A 80 -5.02 17.78 10.08
N ARG A 81 -3.82 18.18 10.53
CA ARG A 81 -3.67 19.15 11.64
C ARG A 81 -4.26 20.52 11.30
N GLY A 82 -4.06 21.01 10.08
CA GLY A 82 -4.62 22.28 9.62
C GLY A 82 -6.15 22.27 9.62
N LEU A 83 -6.75 21.23 9.04
CA LEU A 83 -8.20 21.01 9.02
C LEU A 83 -8.77 20.92 10.45
N ARG A 84 -8.10 20.19 11.34
CA ARG A 84 -8.55 20.07 12.72
C ARG A 84 -8.58 21.42 13.42
N ARG A 85 -7.52 22.23 13.29
CA ARG A 85 -7.47 23.58 13.84
C ARG A 85 -8.58 24.47 13.29
N ALA A 86 -8.82 24.42 11.97
CA ALA A 86 -9.89 25.18 11.33
C ALA A 86 -11.28 24.80 11.88
N LEU A 87 -11.55 23.50 12.03
CA LEU A 87 -12.78 23.00 12.64
C LEU A 87 -12.92 23.42 14.11
N ASP A 88 -11.84 23.34 14.89
CA ASP A 88 -11.86 23.76 16.30
C ASP A 88 -12.14 25.26 16.44
N CYS A 89 -11.58 26.10 15.55
CA CYS A 89 -11.88 27.54 15.48
C CYS A 89 -13.34 27.80 15.12
N PHE A 90 -13.85 27.13 14.07
CA PHE A 90 -15.23 27.28 13.63
C PHE A 90 -16.23 26.83 14.72
N ASN A 91 -15.98 25.70 15.37
CA ASN A 91 -16.81 25.21 16.47
C ASN A 91 -16.83 26.18 17.65
N ARG A 92 -15.72 26.86 17.92
CA ARG A 92 -15.67 27.90 18.96
C ARG A 92 -16.55 29.09 18.61
N GLN A 93 -16.44 29.60 17.38
CA GLN A 93 -17.28 30.70 16.89
C GLN A 93 -18.77 30.33 16.97
N LEU A 94 -19.12 29.13 16.47
CA LEU A 94 -20.50 28.65 16.52
C LEU A 94 -21.02 28.50 17.95
N ALA A 95 -20.19 28.03 18.89
CA ALA A 95 -20.58 27.92 20.30
C ALA A 95 -20.77 29.29 20.96
N GLU A 96 -19.96 30.28 20.61
CA GLU A 96 -20.12 31.67 21.08
C GLU A 96 -21.42 32.28 20.55
N GLU A 97 -21.70 32.12 19.25
CA GLU A 97 -22.96 32.58 18.63
C GLU A 97 -24.18 31.93 19.28
N GLN A 98 -24.17 30.61 19.46
CA GLN A 98 -25.27 29.90 20.12
C GLN A 98 -25.49 30.37 21.55
N ARG A 99 -24.41 30.60 22.32
CA ARG A 99 -24.53 31.14 23.69
C ARG A 99 -25.12 32.53 23.69
N ALA A 100 -24.67 33.42 22.81
CA ALA A 100 -25.20 34.76 22.69
C ALA A 100 -26.69 34.74 22.34
N GLN A 101 -27.10 33.89 21.40
CA GLN A 101 -28.49 33.72 21.03
C GLN A 101 -29.34 33.20 22.20
N GLN A 102 -28.88 32.18 22.93
CA GLN A 102 -29.59 31.66 24.09
C GLN A 102 -29.74 32.72 25.19
N GLN A 103 -28.71 33.53 25.43
CA GLN A 103 -28.78 34.63 26.38
C GLN A 103 -29.84 35.66 25.97
N HIS A 104 -29.90 36.03 24.69
CA HIS A 104 -30.92 36.93 24.16
C HIS A 104 -32.34 36.36 24.34
N LEU A 105 -32.57 35.10 23.97
CA LEU A 105 -33.87 34.45 24.14
C LEU A 105 -34.32 34.44 25.60
N ASN A 106 -33.44 34.02 26.51
CA ASN A 106 -33.76 33.93 27.94
C ASN A 106 -34.05 35.30 28.56
N ARG A 107 -33.26 36.32 28.19
CA ARG A 107 -33.37 37.65 28.79
C ARG A 107 -34.55 38.44 28.21
N ASP A 108 -34.65 38.51 26.89
CA ASP A 108 -35.51 39.49 26.23
C ASP A 108 -36.87 38.90 25.82
N ILE A 109 -36.92 37.58 25.54
CA ILE A 109 -38.15 36.93 25.04
C ILE A 109 -38.85 36.13 26.14
N TYR A 110 -38.11 35.32 26.91
CA TYR A 110 -38.70 34.43 27.91
C TYR A 110 -38.92 35.07 29.28
N THR A 111 -38.41 36.28 29.51
CA THR A 111 -38.72 37.02 30.73
C THR A 111 -40.09 37.69 30.58
N SER A 112 -41.13 37.08 31.15
CA SER A 112 -42.45 37.70 31.22
C SER A 112 -42.45 38.82 32.27
N MET A 113 -42.37 40.07 31.81
CA MET A 113 -42.66 41.21 32.66
C MET A 113 -44.17 41.30 32.87
N PRO A 114 -44.67 41.31 34.12
CA PRO A 114 -46.09 41.47 34.35
C PRO A 114 -46.53 42.84 33.84
N ILE A 115 -47.51 42.84 32.94
CA ILE A 115 -48.04 44.06 32.35
C ILE A 115 -48.75 44.85 33.46
N VAL A 116 -48.59 46.18 33.50
CA VAL A 116 -49.23 47.03 34.53
C VAL A 116 -50.74 46.77 34.66
N GLN A 117 -51.40 46.46 33.55
CA GLN A 117 -52.82 46.08 33.49
C GLN A 117 -53.14 44.80 34.29
N TYR A 118 -52.23 43.84 34.36
CA TYR A 118 -52.39 42.63 35.18
C TYR A 118 -52.51 42.99 36.67
N HIS A 119 -51.71 43.93 37.16
CA HIS A 119 -51.77 44.34 38.56
C HIS A 119 -53.03 45.15 38.90
N LEU A 120 -53.55 45.93 37.95
CA LEU A 120 -54.79 46.69 38.13
C LEU A 120 -56.03 45.81 38.29
N GLN A 121 -55.98 44.52 37.91
CA GLN A 121 -57.13 43.61 38.04
C GLN A 121 -57.51 43.34 39.50
N PHE A 122 -56.55 43.32 40.42
CA PHE A 122 -56.75 42.81 41.78
C PHE A 122 -57.32 43.85 42.78
N SER A 123 -57.44 45.13 42.40
CA SER A 123 -57.89 46.21 43.29
C SER A 123 -59.14 46.95 42.79
N THR A 124 -59.94 46.32 41.92
CA THR A 124 -61.08 46.97 41.24
C THR A 124 -62.41 46.93 42.00
N SER A 125 -62.56 46.12 43.04
CA SER A 125 -63.79 46.08 43.85
C SER A 125 -63.50 46.15 45.35
N SER A 126 -64.14 47.09 46.04
CA SER A 126 -64.16 47.16 47.51
C SER A 126 -65.32 46.28 47.99
N ARG A 127 -65.03 45.07 48.46
CA ARG A 127 -65.97 44.31 49.30
C ARG A 127 -65.90 44.81 50.73
#